data_AF-A0A1H9YRK8-F1
#
_entry.id   AF-A0A1H9YRK8-F1
#
_cell.length_a   1.000
_cell.length_b   1.000
_cell.length_c   1.000
_cell.angle_alpha   90.00
_cell.angle_beta   90.00
_cell.angle_gamma   90.00
#
_symmetry.space_group_name_H-M   'P 1'
#
loop_
_entity.id
_entity.type
_entity.pdbx_description
1 polymer ?
#
loop_
_entity_poly.entity_id
_entity_poly.type
_entity_poly.pdbx_seq_one_letter_code
_entity_poly.pdbx_strand_id
1 'polypeptide(L)'
;MIRKLSAVVLLTAGALAMAAAPATAATGRLVLHGETGRVVINPGPGCYGSGTPYSGVTNDTDTAVTAYSGSGCTGLSLVVQPGRSTTGEFRSVRVSS
;
A
#
# COMPACT_ATOMS: atom_id res chain seq x y z
N MET A 1 67.26 -6.17 -2.64
CA MET A 1 66.51 -7.39 -2.28
C MET A 1 65.17 -6.96 -1.69
N ILE A 2 64.08 -7.30 -2.36
CA ILE A 2 62.69 -6.97 -1.99
C ILE A 2 62.19 -7.98 -0.96
N ARG A 3 61.58 -7.53 0.14
CA ARG A 3 60.67 -8.35 0.96
C ARG A 3 59.42 -7.56 1.33
N LYS A 4 58.36 -7.85 0.58
CA LYS A 4 56.97 -7.46 0.85
C LYS A 4 56.44 -8.34 1.99
N LEU A 5 55.76 -7.74 2.97
CA LEU A 5 54.85 -8.48 3.86
C LEU A 5 53.55 -7.70 3.99
N SER A 6 52.61 -8.08 3.13
CA SER A 6 51.19 -7.72 3.17
C SER A 6 50.56 -8.27 4.45
N ALA A 7 49.82 -7.45 5.20
CA ALA A 7 48.95 -7.91 6.26
C ALA A 7 47.49 -7.64 5.86
N VAL A 8 46.79 -8.74 5.65
CA VAL A 8 45.41 -8.88 5.23
C VAL A 8 44.46 -8.28 6.27
N VAL A 9 43.65 -7.30 5.87
CA VAL A 9 42.48 -6.86 6.66
C VAL A 9 41.34 -7.80 6.36
N LEU A 10 40.97 -8.65 7.34
CA LEU A 10 39.72 -9.41 7.31
C LEU A 10 38.55 -8.43 7.45
N LEU A 11 37.84 -8.16 6.36
CA LEU A 11 36.50 -7.56 6.40
C LEU A 11 35.51 -8.68 6.71
N THR A 12 35.11 -8.78 7.97
CA THR A 12 34.05 -9.68 8.43
C THR A 12 32.71 -9.28 7.80
N ALA A 13 32.03 -10.30 7.28
CA ALA A 13 30.75 -10.22 6.60
C ALA A 13 29.64 -9.65 7.49
N GLY A 14 28.87 -8.72 6.92
CA GLY A 14 27.54 -8.35 7.40
C GLY A 14 26.56 -8.52 6.26
N ALA A 15 26.16 -9.76 5.97
CA ALA A 15 25.03 -10.00 5.07
C ALA A 15 23.77 -9.51 5.81
N LEU A 16 23.34 -8.28 5.52
CA LEU A 16 22.05 -7.75 5.92
C LEU A 16 20.97 -8.60 5.20
N ALA A 17 20.57 -9.70 5.82
CA ALA A 17 19.36 -10.41 5.44
C ALA A 17 18.17 -9.49 5.77
N MET A 18 17.82 -8.63 4.81
CA MET A 18 16.52 -7.95 4.82
C MET A 18 15.46 -9.04 4.71
N ALA A 19 14.91 -9.45 5.84
CA ALA A 19 13.67 -10.22 5.88
C ALA A 19 12.58 -9.34 5.28
N ALA A 20 12.35 -9.45 3.98
CA ALA A 20 11.17 -8.91 3.33
C ALA A 20 9.98 -9.67 3.93
N ALA A 21 9.33 -9.09 4.94
CA ALA A 21 8.03 -9.57 5.37
C ALA A 21 7.14 -9.63 4.12
N PRO A 22 6.42 -10.74 3.88
CA PRO A 22 5.52 -10.80 2.74
C PRO A 22 4.54 -9.65 2.90
N ALA A 23 4.54 -8.72 1.95
CA ALA A 23 3.50 -7.71 1.89
C ALA A 23 2.19 -8.46 1.61
N THR A 24 1.35 -8.63 2.63
CA THR A 24 0.05 -9.30 2.51
C THR A 24 -0.90 -8.38 1.74
N ALA A 25 -0.77 -8.41 0.42
CA ALA A 25 -1.71 -7.73 -0.46
C ALA A 25 -3.08 -8.43 -0.40
N ALA A 26 -4.14 -7.63 -0.39
CA ALA A 26 -5.49 -8.13 -0.59
C ALA A 26 -5.60 -8.76 -1.98
N THR A 27 -6.46 -9.75 -2.12
CA THR A 27 -6.76 -10.38 -3.41
C THR A 27 -7.99 -9.74 -4.01
N GLY A 28 -7.92 -9.32 -5.28
CA GLY A 28 -9.06 -8.81 -6.04
C GLY A 28 -8.87 -7.39 -6.56
N ARG A 29 -9.96 -6.63 -6.66
CA ARG A 29 -9.97 -5.32 -7.33
C ARG A 29 -10.55 -4.23 -6.43
N LEU A 30 -9.79 -3.17 -6.22
CA LEU A 30 -10.29 -1.94 -5.62
C LEU A 30 -10.53 -0.90 -6.71
N VAL A 31 -11.76 -0.43 -6.85
CA VAL A 31 -12.14 0.58 -7.84
C VAL A 31 -12.53 1.87 -7.13
N LEU A 32 -11.86 2.95 -7.48
CA LEU A 32 -12.10 4.30 -6.99
C LEU A 32 -12.78 5.07 -8.12
N HIS A 33 -14.06 5.38 -7.93
CA HIS A 33 -14.87 6.09 -8.91
C HIS A 33 -14.63 7.60 -8.80
N GLY A 34 -14.59 8.30 -9.91
CA GLY A 34 -14.34 9.74 -9.94
C GLY A 34 -13.96 10.20 -11.34
N GLU A 35 -13.59 11.48 -11.48
CA GLU A 35 -13.27 12.08 -12.79
C GLU A 35 -12.13 11.36 -13.50
N THR A 36 -11.05 11.04 -12.77
CA THR A 36 -9.92 10.29 -13.33
C THR A 36 -10.09 8.78 -13.24
N GLY A 37 -10.92 8.30 -12.30
CA GLY A 37 -11.08 6.87 -12.00
C GLY A 37 -9.75 6.16 -11.63
N ARG A 38 -9.79 5.17 -10.76
CA ARG A 38 -8.59 4.35 -10.52
C ARG A 38 -8.95 2.94 -10.16
N VAL A 39 -8.31 1.97 -10.80
CA VAL A 39 -8.40 0.55 -10.46
C VAL A 39 -7.07 0.10 -9.90
N VAL A 40 -7.08 -0.53 -8.73
CA VAL A 40 -5.91 -1.13 -8.09
C VAL A 40 -6.15 -2.64 -7.99
N ILE A 41 -5.28 -3.41 -8.65
CA ILE A 41 -5.33 -4.87 -8.64
C ILE A 41 -4.46 -5.38 -7.49
N ASN A 42 -5.01 -6.31 -6.71
CA ASN A 42 -4.38 -6.91 -5.53
C ASN A 42 -3.68 -5.87 -4.65
N PRO A 43 -4.43 -4.90 -4.08
CA PRO A 43 -3.82 -3.78 -3.38
C PRO A 43 -3.10 -4.25 -2.12
N GLY A 44 -1.86 -3.79 -1.95
CA GLY A 44 -1.12 -3.90 -0.70
C GLY A 44 -1.80 -3.16 0.46
N PRO A 45 -1.44 -3.48 1.72
CA PRO A 45 -1.91 -2.72 2.85
C PRO A 45 -1.31 -1.32 2.81
N GLY A 46 -2.11 -0.30 3.11
CA GLY A 46 -1.64 1.08 3.06
C GLY A 46 -2.73 2.09 2.76
N CYS A 47 -2.33 3.35 2.68
CA CYS A 47 -3.22 4.46 2.34
C CYS A 47 -3.04 4.87 0.88
N TYR A 48 -4.12 4.80 0.12
CA TYR A 48 -4.19 5.20 -1.26
C TYR A 48 -4.92 6.53 -1.37
N GLY A 49 -4.18 7.62 -1.56
CA GLY A 49 -4.75 8.93 -1.85
C GLY A 49 -4.70 9.27 -3.35
N SER A 50 -5.54 10.21 -3.75
CA SER A 50 -5.38 10.97 -5.00
C SER A 50 -5.41 12.45 -4.68
N GLY A 51 -4.76 13.25 -5.54
CA GLY A 51 -4.92 14.71 -5.52
C GLY A 51 -6.34 15.15 -5.88
N THR A 52 -7.09 14.33 -6.61
CA THR A 52 -8.50 14.52 -6.96
C THR A 52 -9.43 13.67 -6.10
N PRO A 53 -10.62 14.19 -5.69
CA PRO A 53 -11.63 13.42 -4.98
C PRO A 53 -12.20 12.28 -5.81
N TYR A 54 -12.68 11.26 -5.11
CA TYR A 54 -13.45 10.14 -5.62
C TYR A 54 -14.93 10.33 -5.27
N SER A 55 -15.83 9.95 -6.17
CA SER A 55 -17.29 9.95 -5.97
C SER A 55 -17.84 8.63 -5.41
N GLY A 56 -16.99 7.61 -5.30
CA GLY A 56 -17.36 6.32 -4.72
C GLY A 56 -16.21 5.33 -4.70
N VAL A 57 -16.44 4.23 -4.00
CA VAL A 57 -15.48 3.12 -3.87
C VAL A 57 -16.22 1.81 -4.05
N THR A 58 -15.74 0.96 -4.95
CA THR A 58 -16.14 -0.45 -5.07
C THR A 58 -15.01 -1.32 -4.58
N ASN A 59 -15.30 -2.13 -3.56
CA ASN A 59 -14.36 -3.05 -2.98
C ASN A 59 -14.68 -4.48 -3.44
N ASP A 60 -14.08 -4.90 -4.56
CA ASP A 60 -14.12 -6.28 -5.04
C ASP A 60 -12.86 -7.05 -4.56
N THR A 61 -12.29 -6.70 -3.41
CA THR A 61 -11.24 -7.47 -2.75
C THR A 61 -11.81 -8.43 -1.70
N ASP A 62 -10.95 -9.29 -1.16
CA ASP A 62 -11.22 -10.21 -0.06
C ASP A 62 -11.08 -9.57 1.35
N THR A 63 -10.64 -8.31 1.43
CA THR A 63 -10.46 -7.58 2.70
C THR A 63 -11.32 -6.32 2.77
N ALA A 64 -11.70 -5.90 3.97
CA ALA A 64 -12.38 -4.62 4.14
C ALA A 64 -11.44 -3.45 3.86
N VAL A 65 -11.98 -2.41 3.19
CA VAL A 65 -11.27 -1.14 2.98
C VAL A 65 -11.99 -0.02 3.72
N THR A 66 -11.27 1.04 4.07
CA THR A 66 -11.85 2.22 4.73
C THR A 66 -11.67 3.43 3.83
N ALA A 67 -12.76 4.03 3.37
CA ALA A 67 -12.75 5.26 2.60
C ALA A 67 -12.78 6.47 3.54
N TYR A 68 -12.00 7.50 3.25
CA TYR A 68 -11.81 8.68 4.09
C TYR A 68 -12.12 9.96 3.32
N SER A 69 -12.73 10.94 4.01
CA SER A 69 -13.01 12.26 3.45
C SER A 69 -11.74 13.11 3.29
N GLY A 70 -10.72 12.90 4.13
CA GLY A 70 -9.44 13.57 4.07
C GLY A 70 -8.43 12.88 3.16
N SER A 71 -7.41 13.62 2.71
CA SER A 71 -6.22 13.02 2.11
C SER A 71 -5.40 12.30 3.19
N GLY A 72 -4.66 11.25 2.80
CA GLY A 72 -3.78 10.54 3.73
C GLY A 72 -4.50 9.69 4.80
N CYS A 73 -5.73 9.24 4.55
CA CYS A 73 -6.52 8.38 5.44
C CYS A 73 -6.84 9.02 6.78
N THR A 74 -7.30 10.28 6.71
CA THR A 74 -7.68 11.12 7.84
C THR A 74 -9.13 11.62 7.71
N GLY A 75 -9.69 12.14 8.79
CA GLY A 75 -11.06 12.69 8.81
C GLY A 75 -12.14 11.63 8.94
N LEU A 76 -13.36 11.97 8.47
CA LEU A 76 -14.50 11.07 8.51
C LEU A 76 -14.22 9.84 7.64
N SER A 77 -14.66 8.69 8.11
CA SER A 77 -14.37 7.42 7.46
C SER A 77 -15.60 6.53 7.35
N LEU A 78 -15.58 5.67 6.34
CA LEU A 78 -16.60 4.66 6.11
C LEU A 78 -15.94 3.36 5.68
N VAL A 79 -16.31 2.26 6.35
CA VAL A 79 -15.82 0.93 6.01
C VAL A 79 -16.65 0.36 4.86
N VAL A 80 -15.97 -0.08 3.81
CA VAL A 80 -16.55 -0.76 2.65
C VAL A 80 -16.13 -2.23 2.71
N GLN A 81 -17.10 -3.09 3.03
CA GLN A 81 -16.86 -4.53 3.16
C GLN A 81 -16.51 -5.18 1.81
N PRO A 82 -15.86 -6.37 1.80
CA PRO A 82 -15.66 -7.17 0.60
C PRO A 82 -16.93 -7.34 -0.23
N GLY A 83 -16.80 -7.18 -1.56
CA GLY A 83 -17.90 -7.25 -2.53
C GLY A 83 -18.93 -6.12 -2.42
N ARG A 84 -18.65 -5.04 -1.68
CA ARG A 84 -19.58 -3.91 -1.50
C ARG A 84 -19.06 -2.65 -2.17
N SER A 85 -20.00 -1.74 -2.42
CA SER A 85 -19.72 -0.41 -2.96
C SER A 85 -20.36 0.66 -2.09
N THR A 86 -19.78 1.85 -2.12
CA THR A 86 -20.32 3.04 -1.48
C THR A 86 -20.19 4.23 -2.42
N THR A 87 -21.04 5.23 -2.23
CA THR A 87 -21.03 6.52 -2.93
C THR A 87 -20.83 7.64 -1.93
N GLY A 88 -20.12 8.69 -2.35
CA GLY A 88 -19.77 9.83 -1.50
C GLY A 88 -18.47 10.48 -1.95
N GLU A 89 -18.18 11.68 -1.43
CA GLU A 89 -16.89 12.33 -1.69
C GLU A 89 -15.81 11.78 -0.75
N PHE A 90 -14.82 11.09 -1.32
CA PHE A 90 -13.67 10.56 -0.60
C PHE A 90 -12.37 11.08 -1.21
N ARG A 91 -11.30 11.18 -0.42
CA ARG A 91 -9.98 11.64 -0.90
C ARG A 91 -8.89 10.60 -0.71
N SER A 92 -9.14 9.58 0.10
CA SER A 92 -8.24 8.45 0.25
C SER A 92 -8.96 7.18 0.70
N VAL A 93 -8.33 6.04 0.46
CA VAL A 93 -8.81 4.71 0.87
C VAL A 93 -7.68 3.95 1.53
N ARG A 94 -7.93 3.39 2.72
CA ARG A 94 -7.01 2.49 3.41
C ARG A 94 -7.39 1.04 3.13
N VAL A 95 -6.41 0.24 2.74
CA VAL A 95 -6.53 -1.21 2.66
C VAL A 95 -5.92 -1.81 3.92
N SER A 96 -6.70 -2.64 4.60
CA SER A 96 -6.24 -3.38 5.79
C SER A 96 -5.42 -4.60 5.36
N SER A 97 -4.39 -4.91 6.14
CA SER A 97 -3.55 -6.11 6.03
C SER A 97 -4.24 -7.36 6.55
#